data_AF-A0A9D8RQD7-F1
#
_entry.id   AF-A0A9D8RQD7-F1
#
_cell.length_a   1.000
_cell.length_b   1.000
_cell.length_c   1.000
_cell.angle_alpha   90.00
_cell.angle_beta   90.00
_cell.angle_gamma   90.00
#
_symmetry.space_group_name_H-M   'P 1'
#
loop_
_entity.id
_entity.type
_entity.pdbx_description
1 polymer ?
#
loop_
_entity_poly.entity_id
_entity_poly.type
_entity_poly.pdbx_seq_one_letter_code
_entity_poly.pdbx_strand_id
1 'polypeptide(L)'
;FTLIELLVVVLIIGILSAVALPQYTKAVEKSRAAEALSMMKSLSTGFEEYVLANGSLPPSFDVLSVVPSNVEPNGSGCINFRSFQYCIQNGPRLQSWRINGLSAYGFIWYSSMQNIGVAGKKFYCFEQKNSQAQKMGICKAVGGRDKFQSPTASDYEWYVLD
;
A
#
# COMPACT_ATOMS: atom_id res chain seq x y z
N PHE A 1 9.86 40.44 -29.49
CA PHE A 1 9.02 39.57 -28.66
C PHE A 1 7.77 40.33 -28.28
N THR A 2 6.59 39.77 -28.55
CA THR A 2 5.31 40.49 -28.45
C THR A 2 4.38 39.86 -27.42
N LEU A 3 3.43 40.64 -26.91
CA LEU A 3 2.46 40.15 -25.92
C LEU A 3 1.59 39.00 -26.46
N ILE A 4 1.32 38.98 -27.76
CA ILE A 4 0.55 37.90 -28.41
C ILE A 4 1.34 36.58 -28.48
N GLU A 5 2.66 36.65 -28.66
CA GLU A 5 3.52 35.46 -28.60
C GLU A 5 3.46 34.80 -27.23
N LEU A 6 3.45 35.59 -26.14
CA LEU A 6 3.29 35.04 -24.80
C LEU A 6 1.89 34.48 -24.53
N LEU A 7 0.84 35.11 -25.06
CA LEU A 7 -0.53 34.68 -24.82
C LEU A 7 -0.81 33.29 -25.42
N VAL A 8 -0.34 33.04 -26.63
CA VAL A 8 -0.49 31.72 -27.29
C VAL A 8 0.30 30.65 -26.54
N VAL A 9 1.49 30.97 -26.04
CA VAL A 9 2.32 30.03 -25.27
C VAL A 9 1.63 29.62 -23.97
N VAL A 10 1.10 30.58 -23.19
CA VAL A 10 0.40 30.29 -21.94
C VAL A 10 -0.88 29.49 -22.21
N LEU A 11 -1.59 29.77 -23.30
CA LEU A 11 -2.77 29.02 -23.71
C LEU A 11 -2.45 27.54 -23.99
N ILE A 12 -1.39 27.27 -24.76
CA ILE A 12 -0.98 25.89 -25.08
C ILE A 12 -0.53 25.15 -23.80
N ILE A 13 0.29 25.78 -22.95
CA ILE A 13 0.73 25.18 -21.67
C ILE A 13 -0.47 24.91 -20.75
N GLY A 14 -1.48 25.78 -20.74
CA GLY A 14 -2.72 25.60 -19.99
C GLY A 14 -3.46 24.32 -20.40
N ILE A 15 -3.62 24.08 -21.70
CA ILE A 15 -4.31 22.89 -22.23
C ILE A 15 -3.52 21.61 -21.89
N LEU A 16 -2.20 21.62 -22.11
CA LEU A 16 -1.36 20.45 -21.85
C LEU A 16 -1.33 20.10 -20.35
N SER A 17 -1.23 21.09 -19.47
CA SER A 17 -1.16 20.87 -18.02
C SER A 17 -2.45 20.27 -17.46
N ALA A 18 -3.63 20.66 -17.98
CA ALA A 18 -4.93 20.14 -17.55
C ALA A 18 -5.05 18.61 -17.74
N VAL A 19 -4.48 18.06 -18.81
CA VAL A 19 -4.52 16.61 -19.07
C VAL A 19 -3.36 15.88 -18.40
N ALA A 20 -2.18 16.50 -18.32
CA ALA A 20 -0.97 15.88 -17.80
C ALA A 20 -1.02 15.65 -16.28
N LEU A 21 -1.54 16.61 -15.51
CA LEU A 21 -1.57 16.54 -14.05
C LEU A 21 -2.28 15.28 -13.47
N PRO A 22 -3.51 14.93 -13.87
CA PRO A 22 -4.19 13.75 -13.31
C PRO A 22 -3.51 12.43 -13.71
N GLN A 23 -2.84 12.37 -14.87
CA GLN A 23 -2.08 11.21 -15.27
C GLN A 23 -0.79 11.07 -14.46
N TYR A 24 -0.11 12.19 -14.21
CA TYR A 24 1.11 12.23 -13.40
C TYR A 24 0.84 11.76 -11.96
N THR A 25 -0.21 12.27 -11.30
CA THR A 25 -0.56 11.83 -9.93
C THR A 25 -0.87 10.34 -9.87
N LYS A 26 -1.50 9.79 -10.92
CA LYS A 26 -1.74 8.35 -11.05
C LYS A 26 -0.46 7.53 -11.16
N ALA A 27 0.51 7.98 -11.95
CA ALA A 27 1.81 7.30 -12.06
C ALA A 27 2.57 7.33 -10.72
N VAL A 28 2.59 8.48 -10.05
CA VAL A 28 3.28 8.64 -8.76
C VAL A 28 2.66 7.75 -7.68
N GLU A 29 1.33 7.70 -7.57
CA GLU A 29 0.69 6.83 -6.56
C GLU A 29 0.90 5.34 -6.83
N LYS A 30 0.93 4.91 -8.11
CA LYS A 30 1.29 3.52 -8.46
C LYS A 30 2.73 3.19 -8.05
N SER A 31 3.66 4.11 -8.25
CA SER A 31 5.05 3.95 -7.81
C SER A 31 5.15 3.84 -6.28
N ARG A 32 4.40 4.67 -5.55
CA ARG A 32 4.32 4.62 -4.08
C ARG A 32 3.75 3.29 -3.59
N ALA A 33 2.72 2.78 -4.24
CA ALA A 33 2.13 1.48 -3.91
C ALA A 33 3.12 0.32 -4.13
N ALA A 34 3.90 0.36 -5.22
CA ALA A 34 4.93 -0.64 -5.49
C ALA A 34 6.07 -0.61 -4.44
N GLU A 35 6.52 0.59 -4.06
CA GLU A 35 7.49 0.77 -2.97
C GLU A 35 6.95 0.22 -1.64
N ALA A 36 5.69 0.53 -1.33
CA ALA A 36 5.06 0.07 -0.10
C ALA A 36 4.90 -1.45 -0.04
N LEU A 37 4.61 -2.09 -1.18
CA LEU A 37 4.58 -3.54 -1.30
C LEU A 37 5.96 -4.17 -1.12
N SER A 38 7.01 -3.57 -1.68
CA SER A 38 8.39 -4.03 -1.46
C SER A 38 8.80 -3.93 0.01
N MET A 39 8.42 -2.84 0.68
CA MET A 39 8.63 -2.70 2.12
C MET A 39 7.82 -3.75 2.90
N MET A 40 6.56 -3.99 2.53
CA MET A 40 5.72 -5.02 3.14
C MET A 40 6.35 -6.42 3.04
N LYS A 41 6.92 -6.78 1.88
CA LYS A 41 7.63 -8.05 1.67
C LYS A 41 8.90 -8.16 2.54
N SER A 42 9.58 -7.05 2.77
CA SER A 42 10.77 -7.01 3.64
C SER A 42 10.36 -7.23 5.10
N LEU A 43 9.32 -6.53 5.56
CA LEU A 43 8.78 -6.68 6.90
C LEU A 43 8.19 -8.08 7.16
N SER A 44 7.51 -8.67 6.19
CA SER A 44 7.00 -10.05 6.33
C SER A 44 8.11 -11.08 6.48
N THR A 45 9.25 -10.87 5.81
CA THR A 45 10.40 -11.79 5.92
C THR A 45 10.97 -11.72 7.33
N GLY A 46 11.21 -10.52 7.86
CA GLY A 46 11.64 -10.35 9.26
C GLY A 46 10.62 -10.90 10.26
N PHE A 47 9.32 -10.79 9.97
CA PHE A 47 8.26 -11.38 10.78
C PHE A 47 8.36 -12.92 10.80
N GLU A 48 8.55 -13.55 9.65
CA GLU A 48 8.72 -15.01 9.56
C GLU A 48 10.00 -15.48 10.25
N GLU A 49 11.11 -14.75 10.11
CA GLU A 49 12.37 -15.05 10.80
C GLU A 49 12.20 -15.03 12.33
N TYR A 50 11.51 -14.01 12.86
CA TYR A 50 11.22 -13.92 14.30
C TYR A 50 10.37 -15.11 14.77
N VAL A 51 9.35 -15.46 13.99
CA VAL A 51 8.46 -16.60 14.30
C VAL A 51 9.23 -17.93 14.28
N LEU A 52 10.15 -18.11 13.33
CA LEU A 52 10.99 -19.30 13.26
C LEU A 52 11.99 -19.39 14.43
N ALA A 53 12.54 -18.25 14.88
CA ALA A 53 13.50 -18.20 15.97
C ALA A 53 12.86 -18.35 17.35
N ASN A 54 11.71 -17.71 17.59
CA ASN A 54 11.09 -17.58 18.92
C ASN A 54 9.81 -18.41 19.10
N GLY A 55 9.30 -19.04 18.03
CA GLY A 55 8.07 -19.84 18.05
C GLY A 55 6.79 -19.04 18.38
N SER A 56 6.89 -17.71 18.41
CA SER A 56 5.83 -16.79 18.82
C SER A 56 5.77 -15.58 17.88
N LEU A 57 4.65 -14.88 17.88
CA LEU A 57 4.47 -13.68 17.05
C LEU A 57 5.26 -12.51 17.63
N PRO A 58 5.86 -11.66 16.77
CA PRO A 58 6.56 -10.47 17.21
C PRO A 58 5.59 -9.49 17.90
N PRO A 59 5.88 -9.02 19.12
CA PRO A 59 5.01 -8.09 19.84
C PRO A 59 5.07 -6.65 19.29
N SER A 60 6.13 -6.30 18.58
CA SER A 60 6.34 -4.97 17.99
C SER A 60 7.24 -5.05 16.76
N PHE A 61 7.42 -3.93 16.06
CA PHE A 61 8.38 -3.84 14.97
C PHE A 61 9.83 -3.84 15.44
N ASP A 62 10.13 -3.35 16.65
CA ASP A 62 11.50 -3.21 17.17
C ASP A 62 12.26 -4.53 17.31
N VAL A 63 11.54 -5.64 17.43
CA VAL A 63 12.13 -6.98 17.51
C VAL A 63 12.46 -7.58 16.14
N LEU A 64 12.06 -6.91 15.05
CA LEU A 64 12.33 -7.37 13.70
C LEU A 64 13.69 -6.85 13.23
N SER A 65 14.46 -7.70 12.56
CA SER A 65 15.76 -7.34 11.97
C SER A 65 15.65 -6.34 10.80
N VAL A 66 14.44 -6.19 10.23
CA VAL A 66 14.19 -5.52 8.95
C VAL A 66 13.39 -4.21 9.10
N VAL A 67 13.60 -3.45 10.18
CA VAL A 67 12.94 -2.15 10.35
C VAL A 67 13.71 -1.06 9.59
N PRO A 68 13.07 -0.30 8.68
CA PRO A 68 13.74 0.78 7.97
C PRO A 68 14.12 1.93 8.92
N SER A 69 15.25 2.58 8.64
CA SER A 69 15.66 3.81 9.32
C SER A 69 14.66 4.95 9.04
N ASN A 70 14.45 5.84 10.01
CA ASN A 70 13.48 6.95 9.97
C ASN A 70 12.01 6.52 10.06
N VAL A 71 11.75 5.50 10.87
CA VAL A 71 10.40 5.11 11.25
C VAL A 71 9.92 5.98 12.41
N GLU A 72 8.72 6.52 12.29
CA GLU A 72 8.03 7.21 13.38
C GLU A 72 7.05 6.24 14.06
N PRO A 73 7.20 5.99 15.39
CA PRO A 73 6.23 5.20 16.13
C PRO A 73 4.88 5.95 16.16
N ASN A 74 3.80 5.27 15.78
CA ASN A 74 2.45 5.85 15.81
C ASN A 74 1.60 5.29 16.96
N GLY A 75 2.26 4.78 18.01
CA GLY A 75 1.59 4.01 19.07
C GLY A 75 0.94 2.71 18.54
N SER A 76 0.38 1.90 19.43
CA SER A 76 -0.49 0.75 19.08
C SER A 76 0.13 -0.36 18.20
N GLY A 77 1.45 -0.55 18.20
CA GLY A 77 2.10 -1.56 17.36
C GLY A 77 2.13 -1.20 15.88
N CYS A 78 2.10 0.11 15.57
CA CYS A 78 2.17 0.64 14.22
C CYS A 78 3.38 1.56 14.02
N ILE A 79 3.90 1.56 12.80
CA ILE A 79 5.00 2.40 12.34
C ILE A 79 4.59 3.15 11.08
N ASN A 80 4.98 4.43 10.97
CA ASN A 80 4.82 5.19 9.73
C ASN A 80 6.13 5.17 8.95
N PHE A 81 6.06 4.83 7.66
CA PHE A 81 7.18 4.95 6.74
C PHE A 81 6.73 5.63 5.46
N ARG A 82 7.31 6.79 5.19
CA ARG A 82 6.96 7.70 4.08
C ARG A 82 5.45 8.02 4.04
N SER A 83 4.75 7.30 3.17
CA SER A 83 3.38 7.54 2.75
C SER A 83 2.43 6.44 3.23
N PHE A 84 2.96 5.48 3.98
CA PHE A 84 2.22 4.32 4.47
C PHE A 84 2.43 4.12 5.95
N GLN A 85 1.37 3.69 6.62
CA GLN A 85 1.43 3.17 7.97
C GLN A 85 1.42 1.65 7.89
N TYR A 86 2.27 0.97 8.67
CA TYR A 86 2.34 -0.47 8.82
C TYR A 86 2.01 -0.83 10.26
N CYS A 87 1.25 -1.90 10.48
CA CYS A 87 0.77 -2.30 11.79
C CYS A 87 0.82 -3.82 11.95
N ILE A 88 1.24 -4.25 13.13
CA ILE A 88 1.08 -5.62 13.63
C ILE A 88 -0.14 -5.57 14.56
N GLN A 89 -1.31 -5.99 14.08
CA GLN A 89 -2.55 -5.93 14.87
C GLN A 89 -2.95 -7.32 15.37
N ASN A 90 -2.85 -7.53 16.70
CA ASN A 90 -3.41 -8.64 17.50
C ASN A 90 -3.72 -9.92 16.69
N GLY A 91 -2.68 -10.50 16.10
CA GLY A 91 -2.80 -11.68 15.26
C GLY A 91 -1.59 -11.86 14.34
N PRO A 92 -1.48 -13.02 13.67
CA PRO A 92 -0.37 -13.38 12.81
C PRO A 92 -0.45 -12.70 11.43
N ARG A 93 -0.70 -11.39 11.41
CA ARG A 93 -0.88 -10.57 10.21
C ARG A 93 -0.13 -9.25 10.30
N LEU A 94 0.32 -8.78 9.14
CA LEU A 94 0.91 -7.47 8.95
C LEU A 94 0.00 -6.69 8.00
N GLN A 95 -0.35 -5.46 8.35
CA GLN A 95 -1.26 -4.66 7.55
C GLN A 95 -0.67 -3.28 7.32
N SER A 96 -0.88 -2.73 6.12
CA SER A 96 -0.54 -1.34 5.82
C SER A 96 -1.70 -0.57 5.25
N TRP A 97 -1.66 0.74 5.46
CA TRP A 97 -2.63 1.70 4.96
C TRP A 97 -1.91 2.89 4.35
N ARG A 98 -2.41 3.39 3.22
CA ARG A 98 -1.97 4.67 2.68
C ARG A 98 -2.41 5.79 3.62
N ILE A 99 -1.46 6.58 4.13
CA ILE A 99 -1.70 7.75 5.01
C ILE A 99 -1.40 9.05 4.26
N ASN A 100 -1.94 10.21 4.65
CA ASN A 100 -1.60 11.51 4.03
C ASN A 100 -1.83 11.56 2.50
N GLY A 101 -3.02 11.19 2.02
CA GLY A 101 -3.35 11.20 0.60
C GLY A 101 -4.75 10.67 0.29
N LEU A 102 -4.89 9.93 -0.82
CA LEU A 102 -6.11 9.20 -1.20
C LEU A 102 -6.26 7.98 -0.26
N SER A 103 -6.67 8.21 0.98
CA SER A 103 -6.71 7.24 2.10
C SER A 103 -7.72 6.10 1.88
N ALA A 104 -7.46 5.23 0.92
CA ALA A 104 -8.44 4.27 0.43
C ALA A 104 -7.82 2.99 -0.15
N TYR A 105 -6.56 2.68 0.15
CA TYR A 105 -5.99 1.38 -0.20
C TYR A 105 -4.86 1.00 0.74
N GLY A 106 -4.49 -0.27 0.68
CA GLY A 106 -3.41 -0.81 1.47
C GLY A 106 -3.13 -2.26 1.14
N PHE A 107 -2.31 -2.87 1.98
CA PHE A 107 -1.86 -4.24 1.82
C PHE A 107 -2.08 -5.00 3.12
N ILE A 108 -2.42 -6.28 3.00
CA ILE A 108 -2.42 -7.22 4.12
C ILE A 108 -1.56 -8.39 3.75
N TRP A 109 -0.73 -8.79 4.70
CA TRP A 109 -0.02 -10.03 4.69
C TRP A 109 -0.44 -10.89 5.87
N TYR A 110 -0.61 -12.18 5.62
CA TYR A 110 -0.89 -13.18 6.64
C TYR A 110 0.28 -14.15 6.74
N SER A 111 0.73 -14.41 7.97
CA SER A 111 1.76 -15.42 8.20
C SER A 111 1.17 -16.82 8.04
N SER A 112 2.05 -17.80 7.83
CA SER A 112 1.68 -19.22 7.68
C SER A 112 0.98 -19.83 8.90
N MET A 113 0.99 -19.15 10.06
CA MET A 113 0.27 -19.59 11.26
C MET A 113 -1.24 -19.36 11.16
N GLN A 114 -1.72 -18.59 10.18
CA GLN A 114 -3.13 -18.30 10.00
C GLN A 114 -3.73 -19.14 8.86
N ASN A 115 -4.61 -20.08 9.20
CA ASN A 115 -5.47 -20.81 8.25
C ASN A 115 -6.65 -19.94 7.83
N ILE A 116 -6.39 -18.84 7.13
CA ILE A 116 -7.43 -18.14 6.38
C ILE A 116 -7.60 -18.94 5.10
N GLY A 117 -8.80 -19.47 4.81
CA GLY A 117 -9.11 -20.47 3.77
C GLY A 117 -8.78 -20.07 2.33
N VAL A 118 -7.51 -19.76 2.06
CA VAL A 118 -6.95 -19.32 0.79
C VAL A 118 -5.59 -20.01 0.68
N ALA A 119 -5.48 -20.89 -0.30
CA ALA A 119 -4.37 -21.83 -0.46
C ALA A 119 -3.01 -21.13 -0.64
N GLY A 120 -2.23 -21.02 0.43
CA GLY A 120 -0.80 -20.65 0.38
C GLY A 120 -0.46 -19.23 -0.07
N LYS A 121 -1.45 -18.41 -0.44
CA LYS A 121 -1.27 -17.01 -0.83
C LYS A 121 -1.28 -16.13 0.42
N LYS A 122 -0.17 -15.44 0.68
CA LYS A 122 0.04 -14.67 1.91
C LYS A 122 -0.24 -13.17 1.75
N PHE A 123 -0.21 -12.64 0.52
CA PHE A 123 -0.32 -11.20 0.26
C PHE A 123 -1.64 -10.82 -0.42
N TYR A 124 -2.22 -9.75 0.06
CA TYR A 124 -3.48 -9.18 -0.41
C TYR A 124 -3.32 -7.69 -0.54
N CYS A 125 -3.95 -7.13 -1.57
CA CYS A 125 -4.14 -5.70 -1.73
C CYS A 125 -5.62 -5.39 -1.62
N PHE A 126 -5.97 -4.29 -0.97
CA PHE A 126 -7.35 -3.86 -0.85
C PHE A 126 -7.50 -2.38 -1.24
N GLU A 127 -8.62 -2.06 -1.88
CA GLU A 127 -9.02 -0.71 -2.27
C GLU A 127 -10.43 -0.44 -1.74
N GLN A 128 -10.69 0.74 -1.19
CA GLN A 128 -12.02 1.14 -0.79
C GLN A 128 -12.88 1.37 -2.05
N LYS A 129 -14.09 0.84 -2.04
CA LYS A 129 -15.08 1.06 -3.10
C LYS A 129 -15.39 2.55 -3.25
N ASN A 130 -15.65 2.97 -4.49
CA ASN A 130 -15.97 4.36 -4.86
C ASN A 130 -14.86 5.39 -4.57
N SER A 131 -13.65 4.93 -4.21
CA SER A 131 -12.50 5.81 -3.96
C SER A 131 -11.70 6.13 -5.22
N GLN A 132 -10.84 7.15 -5.14
CA GLN A 132 -9.89 7.45 -6.22
C GLN A 132 -8.90 6.31 -6.44
N ALA A 133 -8.51 5.59 -5.38
CA ALA A 133 -7.60 4.45 -5.48
C ALA A 133 -8.18 3.35 -6.38
N GLN A 134 -9.46 3.02 -6.20
CA GLN A 134 -10.16 2.05 -7.06
C GLN A 134 -10.20 2.51 -8.53
N LYS A 135 -10.52 3.79 -8.78
CA LYS A 135 -10.52 4.36 -10.15
C LYS A 135 -9.14 4.33 -10.80
N MET A 136 -8.09 4.45 -9.99
CA MET A 136 -6.70 4.38 -10.45
C MET A 136 -6.24 2.94 -10.70
N GLY A 137 -6.93 1.95 -10.11
CA GLY A 137 -6.61 0.52 -10.22
C GLY A 137 -5.22 0.23 -9.65
N ILE A 138 -4.97 0.67 -8.42
CA ILE A 138 -3.69 0.54 -7.72
C ILE A 138 -3.36 -0.92 -7.47
N CYS A 139 -4.28 -1.72 -6.90
CA CYS A 139 -4.08 -3.14 -6.63
C CYS A 139 -3.78 -3.92 -7.90
N LYS A 140 -4.48 -3.63 -9.00
CA LYS A 140 -4.18 -4.22 -10.31
C LYS A 140 -2.80 -3.80 -10.84
N ALA A 141 -2.38 -2.56 -10.58
CA ALA A 141 -1.08 -2.05 -11.01
C ALA A 141 0.10 -2.68 -10.27
N VAL A 142 -0.10 -3.16 -9.04
CA VAL A 142 0.93 -3.84 -8.23
C VAL A 142 0.86 -5.37 -8.30
N GLY A 143 0.09 -5.92 -9.25
CA GLY A 143 0.03 -7.36 -9.51
C GLY A 143 -1.21 -8.08 -9.00
N GLY A 144 -2.25 -7.37 -8.56
CA GLY A 144 -3.52 -7.96 -8.15
C GLY A 144 -4.28 -8.55 -9.34
N ARG A 145 -4.43 -9.87 -9.36
CA ARG A 145 -5.09 -10.61 -10.46
C ARG A 145 -6.50 -11.06 -10.07
N ASP A 146 -6.59 -11.87 -9.02
CA ASP A 146 -7.84 -12.50 -8.61
C ASP A 146 -8.57 -11.65 -7.57
N LYS A 147 -9.85 -11.34 -7.84
CA LYS A 147 -10.71 -10.66 -6.87
C LYS A 147 -11.13 -11.64 -5.78
N PHE A 148 -10.98 -11.21 -4.54
CA PHE A 148 -11.49 -11.93 -3.36
C PHE A 148 -12.58 -11.09 -2.71
N GLN A 149 -13.68 -11.72 -2.30
CA GLN A 149 -14.73 -11.04 -1.55
C GLN A 149 -14.53 -11.33 -0.07
N SER A 150 -14.02 -10.36 0.69
CA SER A 150 -13.88 -10.51 2.13
C SER A 150 -15.25 -10.45 2.83
N PRO A 151 -15.58 -11.41 3.72
CA PRO A 151 -16.84 -11.39 4.45
C PRO A 151 -16.92 -10.31 5.53
N THR A 152 -15.79 -9.75 5.98
CA THR A 152 -15.72 -8.81 7.11
C THR A 152 -15.52 -7.35 6.70
N ALA A 153 -15.27 -7.06 5.42
CA ALA A 153 -14.91 -5.73 4.95
C ALA A 153 -15.54 -5.45 3.57
N SER A 154 -16.87 -5.35 3.54
CA SER A 154 -17.66 -5.15 2.31
C SER A 154 -17.37 -3.84 1.58
N ASP A 155 -16.85 -2.83 2.28
CA ASP A 155 -16.55 -1.52 1.71
C ASP A 155 -15.25 -1.52 0.89
N TYR A 156 -14.55 -2.65 0.86
CA TYR A 156 -13.28 -2.81 0.15
C TYR A 156 -13.41 -3.88 -0.94
N GLU A 157 -12.73 -3.64 -2.07
CA GLU A 157 -12.41 -4.66 -3.05
C GLU A 157 -11.03 -5.25 -2.74
N TRP A 158 -10.94 -6.56 -2.69
CA TRP A 158 -9.70 -7.27 -2.37
C TRP A 158 -9.15 -7.98 -3.58
N TYR A 159 -7.83 -7.97 -3.71
CA TYR A 159 -7.09 -8.63 -4.77
C TYR A 159 -6.00 -9.49 -4.16
N VAL A 160 -5.88 -10.72 -4.64
CA VAL A 160 -4.76 -11.60 -4.30
C VAL A 160 -3.53 -11.13 -5.05
N LEU A 161 -2.41 -10.98 -4.33
CA LEU A 161 -1.11 -10.69 -4.90
C LEU A 161 -0.30 -11.98 -5.03
N ASP A 162 0.45 -12.08 -6.12
CA ASP A 162 1.38 -13.17 -6.38
C ASP A 162 2.82 -12.87 -5.95
#